data_AF-A0A9D1UFV8-F1
#
_entry.id   AF-A0A9D1UFV8-F1
#
_cell.length_a   1.000
_cell.length_b   1.000
_cell.length_c   1.000
_cell.angle_alpha   90.00
_cell.angle_beta   90.00
_cell.angle_gamma   90.00
#
_symmetry.space_group_name_H-M   'P 1'
#
loop_
_entity.id
_entity.type
_entity.pdbx_description
1 polymer ?
#
loop_
_entity_poly.entity_id
_entity_poly.type
_entity_poly.pdbx_seq_one_letter_code
_entity_poly.pdbx_strand_id
1 'polypeptide(L)'
;MKRKVKAVAAVSVFLAAALLCGCSDREYANGTADEQGASYGSFEGFGIFKSSGVSPFDGLVVEFDGVSPYCTISFNNSQCTEEIQQSVQYSLEADYVTTERYFKAGESVTVYAILNNFYGETDIELSETQRQYTVGEVAEYITELSSDMDLAPLITEAEDYIEASTSFTSGQAVDNWMETKDFYFGVYLFEEATAPVKERAYFSSLKANAYSKYPEDTDCVNRIDMLCSISIKTNKNETPKNAYFAVTAKNIVHYPDGTLGWGVTDPAALDFEINIDTTSMASLENTNITSKKADYNVTEVTDILL
;
A
#
# COMPACT_ATOMS: atom_id res chain seq x y z
N MET A 1 -22.24 -7.94 -0.33
CA MET A 1 -21.76 -9.04 0.53
C MET A 1 -20.33 -8.69 0.91
N LYS A 2 -20.12 -8.13 2.12
CA LYS A 2 -18.81 -7.60 2.54
C LYS A 2 -17.89 -8.76 2.93
N ARG A 3 -16.95 -9.15 2.07
CA ARG A 3 -15.87 -10.08 2.44
C ARG A 3 -14.71 -9.26 2.99
N LYS A 4 -14.48 -9.38 4.30
CA LYS A 4 -13.25 -8.92 4.94
C LYS A 4 -12.11 -9.81 4.43
N VAL A 5 -11.17 -9.26 3.68
CA VAL A 5 -9.92 -9.92 3.35
C VAL A 5 -8.86 -9.36 4.29
N LYS A 6 -8.25 -10.24 5.08
CA LYS A 6 -7.09 -9.92 5.92
C LYS A 6 -5.85 -9.98 5.02
N ALA A 7 -5.18 -8.86 4.81
CA ALA A 7 -3.80 -8.89 4.34
C ALA A 7 -2.93 -9.45 5.49
N VAL A 8 -2.23 -10.55 5.21
CA VAL A 8 -1.25 -11.16 6.11
C VAL A 8 0.11 -10.74 5.56
N ALA A 9 0.71 -9.70 6.14
CA ALA A 9 2.13 -9.45 5.98
C ALA A 9 2.86 -10.36 6.99
N ALA A 10 3.50 -11.42 6.49
CA ALA A 10 4.32 -12.32 7.27
C ALA A 10 5.80 -12.01 7.02
N VAL A 11 6.43 -11.27 7.94
CA VAL A 11 7.82 -11.51 8.32
C VAL A 11 7.90 -11.40 9.84
N SER A 12 7.82 -12.55 10.50
CA SER A 12 8.03 -12.69 11.95
C SER A 12 9.39 -13.31 12.19
N VAL A 13 10.25 -12.62 12.93
CA VAL A 13 11.34 -13.26 13.69
C VAL A 13 11.17 -12.89 15.17
N PHE A 14 10.98 -13.92 15.98
CA PHE A 14 10.72 -13.93 17.42
C PHE A 14 11.90 -13.43 18.26
N LEU A 15 11.59 -12.82 19.42
CA LEU A 15 12.05 -13.38 20.70
C LEU A 15 11.11 -12.98 21.84
N ALA A 16 10.42 -13.98 22.40
CA ALA A 16 9.66 -13.87 23.63
C ALA A 16 10.51 -14.39 24.80
N ALA A 17 10.56 -13.64 25.90
CA ALA A 17 10.93 -14.18 27.21
C ALA A 17 9.93 -13.66 28.24
N ALA A 18 9.11 -14.59 28.72
CA ALA A 18 8.18 -14.42 29.82
C ALA A 18 8.93 -14.18 31.13
N LEU A 19 8.37 -13.35 32.02
CA LEU A 19 8.60 -13.49 33.47
C LEU A 19 7.28 -13.27 34.22
N LEU A 20 6.89 -14.36 34.88
CA LEU A 20 5.76 -14.55 35.76
C LEU A 20 5.90 -13.75 37.05
N CYS A 21 4.75 -13.48 37.65
CA CYS A 21 4.53 -12.97 38.99
C CYS A 21 5.50 -13.50 40.06
N GLY A 22 5.96 -12.57 40.91
CA GLY A 22 6.43 -12.86 42.25
C GLY A 22 5.83 -11.84 43.21
N CYS A 23 4.69 -12.16 43.81
CA CYS A 23 4.23 -11.51 45.03
C CYS A 23 5.26 -11.77 46.13
N SER A 24 5.67 -10.72 46.85
CA SER A 24 6.25 -10.88 48.18
C SER A 24 5.63 -9.84 49.10
N ASP A 25 4.80 -10.33 50.01
CA ASP A 25 4.36 -9.63 51.20
C ASP A 25 5.56 -9.13 52.02
N ARG A 26 5.44 -7.92 52.56
CA ARG A 26 6.09 -7.57 53.82
C ARG A 26 5.28 -6.51 54.56
N GLU A 27 4.53 -6.98 55.54
CA GLU A 27 4.16 -6.22 56.74
C GLU A 27 5.43 -5.70 57.44
N TYR A 28 5.33 -4.49 58.00
CA TYR A 28 5.82 -3.99 59.30
C TYR A 28 5.59 -2.47 59.25
N ALA A 29 5.19 -1.71 60.26
CA ALA A 29 4.58 -1.93 61.56
C ALA A 29 4.26 -0.51 62.08
N ASN A 30 3.17 -0.42 62.84
CA ASN A 30 2.72 0.77 63.54
C ASN A 30 3.79 1.34 64.50
N GLY A 31 3.89 2.68 64.55
CA GLY A 31 4.66 3.41 65.56
C GLY A 31 4.06 4.81 65.78
N THR A 32 3.57 5.03 66.99
CA THR A 32 2.66 6.10 67.44
C THR A 32 3.33 7.44 67.79
N ALA A 33 2.54 8.52 67.61
CA ALA A 33 2.43 9.82 68.30
C ALA A 33 3.54 10.33 69.27
N ASP A 34 3.95 11.60 69.13
CA ASP A 34 3.47 12.68 70.01
C ASP A 34 3.95 14.11 69.63
N GLU A 35 2.98 15.03 69.69
CA GLU A 35 2.94 16.41 70.21
C GLU A 35 4.01 17.52 69.99
N GLN A 36 3.43 18.72 69.74
CA GLN A 36 3.80 20.09 70.16
C GLN A 36 4.75 20.97 69.30
N GLY A 37 4.18 22.06 68.76
CA GLY A 37 4.54 23.41 69.25
C GLY A 37 5.44 24.32 68.39
N ALA A 38 4.78 25.17 67.60
CA ALA A 38 5.06 26.61 67.39
C ALA A 38 6.26 27.13 66.54
N SER A 39 5.86 28.01 65.62
CA SER A 39 6.41 29.35 65.34
C SER A 39 7.30 29.54 64.09
N TYR A 40 6.92 30.60 63.39
CA TYR A 40 7.41 31.15 62.13
C TYR A 40 8.92 31.36 62.06
N GLY A 41 9.50 30.92 60.95
CA GLY A 41 10.77 31.41 60.42
C GLY A 41 10.64 31.49 58.89
N SER A 42 10.41 32.70 58.38
CA SER A 42 10.60 32.99 56.96
C SER A 42 12.08 32.81 56.62
N PHE A 43 12.38 31.88 55.72
CA PHE A 43 13.65 31.86 55.01
C PHE A 43 13.39 31.76 53.51
N GLU A 44 14.06 32.66 52.82
CA GLU A 44 13.97 32.97 51.41
C GLU A 44 14.40 31.80 50.53
N GLY A 45 13.78 31.73 49.34
CA GLY A 45 14.43 31.27 48.12
C GLY A 45 15.04 29.88 48.13
N PHE A 46 14.21 28.85 47.95
CA PHE A 46 14.66 27.67 47.21
C PHE A 46 14.15 27.77 45.79
N GLY A 47 15.08 27.60 44.86
CA GLY A 47 14.99 27.99 43.47
C GLY A 47 13.74 27.47 42.78
N ILE A 48 13.34 28.23 41.76
CA ILE A 48 12.57 27.71 40.64
C ILE A 48 13.24 26.39 40.25
N PHE A 49 12.63 25.26 40.63
CA PHE A 49 12.91 24.00 39.98
C PHE A 49 12.55 24.27 38.53
N LYS A 50 13.56 24.48 37.70
CA LYS A 50 13.40 24.35 36.27
C LYS A 50 13.06 22.87 36.12
N SER A 51 11.76 22.57 36.08
CA SER A 51 11.25 21.28 35.62
C SER A 51 11.99 21.05 34.30
N SER A 52 12.93 20.11 34.32
CA SER A 52 13.53 19.64 33.09
C SER A 52 12.45 18.78 32.46
N GLY A 53 11.60 19.41 31.65
CA GLY A 53 10.47 18.74 31.03
C GLY A 53 10.94 17.44 30.35
N VAL A 54 10.08 16.44 30.39
CA VAL A 54 10.41 15.12 29.83
C VAL A 54 10.27 15.20 28.31
N SER A 55 11.27 14.71 27.57
CA SER A 55 11.21 14.66 26.10
C SER A 55 10.30 13.53 25.66
N PRO A 56 9.14 13.82 25.04
CA PRO A 56 8.23 12.76 24.64
C PRO A 56 8.68 12.04 23.38
N PHE A 57 9.67 12.54 22.64
CA PHE A 57 10.08 11.94 21.37
C PHE A 57 11.45 11.23 21.47
N ASP A 58 12.11 11.30 22.61
CA ASP A 58 13.36 10.56 22.84
C ASP A 58 13.03 9.07 23.01
N GLY A 59 13.53 8.23 22.10
CA GLY A 59 13.19 6.81 22.04
C GLY A 59 11.91 6.49 21.26
N LEU A 60 11.20 7.50 20.72
CA LEU A 60 10.08 7.24 19.82
C LEU A 60 10.61 6.76 18.47
N VAL A 61 10.07 5.62 18.00
CA VAL A 61 10.25 5.17 16.62
C VAL A 61 8.99 5.50 15.83
N VAL A 62 9.16 6.25 14.74
CA VAL A 62 8.11 6.59 13.79
C VAL A 62 8.36 5.81 12.51
N GLU A 63 7.41 4.99 12.10
CA GLU A 63 7.52 4.15 10.91
C GLU A 63 6.44 4.53 9.90
N PHE A 64 6.81 4.55 8.62
CA PHE A 64 5.87 4.68 7.51
C PHE A 64 5.79 3.37 6.77
N ASP A 65 4.57 2.89 6.52
CA ASP A 65 4.31 1.64 5.81
C ASP A 65 3.29 1.85 4.69
N GLY A 66 3.40 1.05 3.63
CA GLY A 66 2.60 1.15 2.42
C GLY A 66 3.34 1.73 1.23
N VAL A 67 2.60 2.05 0.17
CA VAL A 67 3.15 2.52 -1.11
C VAL A 67 2.71 3.96 -1.35
N SER A 68 3.66 4.86 -1.61
CA SER A 68 3.44 6.29 -1.89
C SER A 68 2.48 6.45 -3.09
N PRO A 69 1.40 7.28 -2.99
CA PRO A 69 1.12 8.29 -1.96
C PRO A 69 0.24 7.81 -0.79
N TYR A 70 0.09 6.51 -0.62
CA TYR A 70 -0.79 5.86 0.35
C TYR A 70 -0.04 5.26 1.54
N CYS A 71 1.01 5.93 2.02
CA CYS A 71 1.74 5.48 3.21
C CYS A 71 0.98 5.85 4.48
N THR A 72 0.89 4.93 5.44
CA THR A 72 0.36 5.17 6.78
C THR A 72 1.49 5.38 7.76
N ILE A 73 1.19 5.97 8.93
CA ILE A 73 2.15 6.22 10.00
C ILE A 73 1.83 5.35 11.21
N SER A 74 2.87 4.83 11.86
CA SER A 74 2.75 4.15 13.14
C SER A 74 3.78 4.67 14.15
N PHE A 75 3.45 4.53 15.43
CA PHE A 75 4.24 5.04 16.54
C PHE A 75 4.58 3.90 17.48
N ASN A 76 5.88 3.67 17.71
CA ASN A 76 6.37 2.70 18.67
C ASN A 76 7.17 3.42 19.76
N ASN A 77 6.58 3.47 20.96
CA ASN A 77 7.16 4.15 22.12
C ASN A 77 7.85 3.19 23.10
N SER A 78 8.05 1.92 22.74
CA SER A 78 8.64 0.92 23.65
C SER A 78 10.06 1.24 24.12
N GLN A 79 10.77 2.13 23.42
CA GLN A 79 12.11 2.61 23.79
C GLN A 79 12.09 3.97 24.49
N CYS A 80 10.92 4.60 24.67
CA CYS A 80 10.77 5.80 25.49
C CYS A 80 10.92 5.47 26.98
N THR A 81 11.05 6.48 27.85
CA THR A 81 11.01 6.27 29.30
C THR A 81 9.65 5.74 29.76
N GLU A 82 9.60 5.02 30.88
CA GLU A 82 8.34 4.46 31.42
C GLU A 82 7.26 5.54 31.64
N GLU A 83 7.67 6.73 32.09
CA GLU A 83 6.80 7.88 32.29
C GLU A 83 6.10 8.32 30.99
N ILE A 84 6.85 8.39 29.87
CA ILE A 84 6.32 8.72 28.55
C ILE A 84 5.44 7.58 28.02
N GLN A 85 5.85 6.33 28.19
CA GLN A 85 5.08 5.17 27.74
C GLN A 85 3.66 5.13 28.32
N GLN A 86 3.51 5.55 29.57
CA GLN A 86 2.23 5.54 30.27
C GLN A 86 1.42 6.82 30.05
N SER A 87 2.09 7.95 29.86
CA SER A 87 1.46 9.28 29.94
C SER A 87 1.29 9.99 28.59
N VAL A 88 1.88 9.50 27.51
CA VAL A 88 1.84 10.18 26.19
C VAL A 88 1.19 9.30 25.12
N GLN A 89 0.30 9.91 24.34
CA GLN A 89 -0.17 9.40 23.05
C GLN A 89 0.33 10.29 21.92
N TYR A 90 0.63 9.69 20.78
CA TYR A 90 1.09 10.43 19.60
C TYR A 90 -0.04 10.56 18.59
N SER A 91 -0.08 11.72 17.92
CA SER A 91 -1.15 12.07 17.00
C SER A 91 -0.64 12.89 15.82
N LEU A 92 -1.44 12.92 14.76
CA LEU A 92 -1.27 13.84 13.63
C LEU A 92 -1.96 15.19 13.85
N GLU A 93 -2.74 15.33 14.91
CA GLU A 93 -3.47 16.55 15.27
C GLU A 93 -3.20 16.91 16.73
N ALA A 94 -3.17 18.19 17.06
CA ALA A 94 -2.74 18.66 18.38
C ALA A 94 -3.74 18.33 19.51
N ASP A 95 -5.04 18.35 19.19
CA ASP A 95 -6.12 18.37 20.19
C ASP A 95 -6.83 17.02 20.36
N TYR A 96 -6.60 16.05 19.47
CA TYR A 96 -7.20 14.73 19.54
C TYR A 96 -6.29 13.68 18.91
N VAL A 97 -6.43 12.43 19.35
CA VAL A 97 -5.56 11.32 18.94
C VAL A 97 -6.06 10.73 17.64
N THR A 98 -5.26 10.83 16.58
CA THR A 98 -5.52 10.25 15.27
C THR A 98 -4.23 9.88 14.55
N THR A 99 -4.30 8.78 13.81
CA THR A 99 -3.27 8.32 12.86
C THR A 99 -3.83 8.20 11.45
N GLU A 100 -5.07 8.67 11.22
CA GLU A 100 -5.82 8.43 9.99
C GLU A 100 -5.49 9.47 8.91
N ARG A 101 -4.39 9.23 8.21
CA ARG A 101 -4.00 9.98 7.01
C ARG A 101 -3.03 9.15 6.18
N TYR A 102 -2.99 9.45 4.89
CA TYR A 102 -1.98 8.95 3.98
C TYR A 102 -0.94 10.01 3.64
N PHE A 103 0.29 9.56 3.47
CA PHE A 103 1.44 10.41 3.19
C PHE A 103 2.15 9.96 1.91
N LYS A 104 2.71 10.94 1.20
CA LYS A 104 3.58 10.71 0.05
C LYS A 104 5.05 10.63 0.50
N ALA A 105 5.87 9.86 -0.21
CA ALA A 105 7.32 9.90 -0.06
C ALA A 105 7.85 11.35 -0.10
N GLY A 106 8.78 11.68 0.80
CA GLY A 106 9.34 13.03 0.96
C GLY A 106 8.41 14.05 1.60
N GLU A 107 7.14 13.71 1.90
CA GLU A 107 6.24 14.60 2.63
C GLU A 107 6.73 14.82 4.06
N SER A 108 6.55 16.03 4.57
CA SER A 108 6.85 16.34 5.95
C SER A 108 5.59 16.30 6.81
N VAL A 109 5.66 15.60 7.93
CA VAL A 109 4.56 15.40 8.87
C VAL A 109 4.92 15.92 10.25
N THR A 110 4.00 16.65 10.87
CA THR A 110 4.11 17.05 12.27
C THR A 110 3.41 16.01 13.13
N VAL A 111 4.14 15.44 14.09
CA VAL A 111 3.61 14.52 15.10
C VAL A 111 3.51 15.26 16.41
N TYR A 112 2.36 15.17 17.06
CA TYR A 112 2.06 15.80 18.34
C TYR A 112 2.11 14.77 19.47
N ALA A 113 2.64 15.18 20.63
CA ALA A 113 2.60 14.42 21.86
C ALA A 113 1.46 14.97 22.74
N ILE A 114 0.49 14.12 23.07
CA ILE A 114 -0.71 14.45 23.84
C ILE A 114 -0.65 13.72 25.18
N LEU A 115 -0.79 14.45 26.27
CA LEU A 115 -0.84 13.87 27.61
C LEU A 115 -2.15 13.12 27.86
N ASN A 116 -2.02 11.88 28.34
CA ASN A 116 -3.12 11.03 28.78
C ASN A 116 -3.63 11.46 30.16
N ASN A 117 -4.60 12.38 30.20
CA ASN A 117 -5.24 12.82 31.44
C ASN A 117 -6.31 11.84 31.97
N PHE A 118 -6.02 10.53 32.01
CA PHE A 118 -7.00 9.52 32.44
C PHE A 118 -7.36 9.58 33.94
N TYR A 119 -6.53 10.21 34.80
CA TYR A 119 -6.71 10.15 36.26
C TYR A 119 -6.60 11.49 37.04
N GLY A 120 -6.54 12.64 36.36
CA GLY A 120 -6.34 13.95 36.99
C GLY A 120 -5.01 14.59 36.56
N GLU A 121 -4.74 15.82 37.03
CA GLU A 121 -3.56 16.63 36.68
C GLU A 121 -2.28 15.78 36.70
N THR A 122 -1.71 15.52 35.52
CA THR A 122 -0.35 15.00 35.42
C THR A 122 0.61 16.16 35.66
N ASP A 123 1.43 16.07 36.71
CA ASP A 123 2.53 17.02 37.00
C ASP A 123 3.68 16.95 35.95
N ILE A 124 3.42 16.33 34.80
CA ILE A 124 4.38 16.11 33.72
C ILE A 124 4.33 17.31 32.78
N GLU A 125 5.44 18.02 32.72
CA GLU A 125 5.68 19.05 31.71
C GLU A 125 6.49 18.43 30.57
N LEU A 126 5.98 18.49 29.33
CA LEU A 126 6.69 18.03 28.15
C LEU A 126 7.69 19.10 27.69
N SER A 127 8.92 18.72 27.36
CA SER A 127 9.92 19.68 26.86
C SER A 127 9.61 20.19 25.44
N GLU A 128 8.84 19.42 24.68
CA GLU A 128 8.31 19.76 23.36
C GLU A 128 6.97 19.03 23.18
N THR A 129 6.02 19.63 22.46
CA THR A 129 4.69 19.05 22.23
C THR A 129 4.50 18.57 20.81
N GLN A 130 5.44 18.86 19.91
CA GLN A 130 5.39 18.45 18.52
C GLN A 130 6.80 18.28 17.95
N ARG A 131 6.96 17.34 17.01
CA ARG A 131 8.19 17.13 16.25
C ARG A 131 7.85 16.83 14.79
N GLN A 132 8.66 17.36 13.88
CA GLN A 132 8.50 17.14 12.46
C GLN A 132 9.32 15.93 12.00
N TYR A 133 8.71 15.09 11.17
CA TYR A 133 9.32 13.93 10.52
C TYR A 133 9.17 14.07 9.01
N THR A 134 9.99 13.36 8.26
CA THR A 134 9.89 13.25 6.80
C THR A 134 9.63 11.80 6.45
N VAL A 135 8.69 11.56 5.54
CA VAL A 135 8.47 10.23 4.98
C VAL A 135 9.74 9.84 4.22
N GLY A 136 10.43 8.81 4.70
CA GLY A 136 11.67 8.32 4.13
C GLY A 136 11.48 7.64 2.77
N GLU A 137 12.52 6.93 2.33
CA GLU A 137 12.45 6.10 1.13
C GLU A 137 11.48 4.93 1.37
N VAL A 138 10.37 4.95 0.67
CA VAL A 138 9.29 3.96 0.69
C VAL A 138 9.03 3.51 -0.75
N ALA A 139 8.31 2.40 -0.91
CA ALA A 139 7.90 1.97 -2.23
C ALA A 139 6.95 3.02 -2.87
N GLU A 140 7.02 3.21 -4.18
CA GLU A 140 6.23 4.23 -4.88
C GLU A 140 5.52 3.66 -6.10
N TYR A 141 4.24 4.03 -6.30
CA TYR A 141 3.58 3.77 -7.58
C TYR A 141 4.23 4.60 -8.68
N ILE A 142 4.66 3.95 -9.75
CA ILE A 142 5.28 4.65 -10.88
C ILE A 142 4.26 5.59 -11.55
N THR A 143 4.67 6.80 -11.88
CA THR A 143 3.84 7.79 -12.60
C THR A 143 4.30 8.04 -14.03
N GLU A 144 5.45 7.47 -14.40
CA GLU A 144 6.05 7.49 -15.72
C GLU A 144 6.99 6.29 -15.88
N LEU A 145 7.28 5.92 -17.13
CA LEU A 145 8.35 4.97 -17.43
C LEU A 145 9.61 5.77 -17.74
N SER A 146 10.63 5.61 -16.90
CA SER A 146 11.93 6.22 -17.10
C SER A 146 12.86 5.25 -17.84
N SER A 147 13.85 5.79 -18.56
CA SER A 147 14.77 4.98 -19.39
C SER A 147 15.74 4.10 -18.59
N ASP A 148 15.89 4.37 -17.30
CA ASP A 148 16.75 3.66 -16.34
C ASP A 148 16.02 2.56 -15.56
N MET A 149 14.70 2.42 -15.77
CA MET A 149 13.90 1.39 -15.14
C MET A 149 14.10 0.03 -15.85
N ASP A 150 14.48 -1.00 -15.09
CA ASP A 150 14.60 -2.36 -15.63
C ASP A 150 13.22 -3.04 -15.71
N LEU A 151 12.65 -3.03 -16.91
CA LEU A 151 11.36 -3.66 -17.21
C LEU A 151 11.49 -5.11 -17.66
N ALA A 152 12.70 -5.65 -17.77
CA ALA A 152 12.91 -7.02 -18.28
C ALA A 152 12.15 -8.10 -17.48
N PRO A 153 12.05 -8.04 -16.14
CA PRO A 153 11.26 -9.01 -15.38
C PRO A 153 9.76 -8.96 -15.75
N LEU A 154 9.18 -7.77 -15.85
CA LEU A 154 7.78 -7.59 -16.22
C LEU A 154 7.51 -8.08 -17.64
N ILE A 155 8.39 -7.75 -18.59
CA ILE A 155 8.26 -8.17 -19.99
C ILE A 155 8.32 -9.69 -20.09
N THR A 156 9.29 -10.33 -19.41
CA THR A 156 9.45 -11.79 -19.43
C THR A 156 8.21 -12.49 -18.88
N GLU A 157 7.73 -12.09 -17.70
CA GLU A 157 6.54 -12.66 -17.08
C GLU A 157 5.27 -12.42 -17.93
N ALA A 158 5.19 -11.27 -18.61
CA ALA A 158 4.09 -10.99 -19.52
C ALA A 158 4.10 -11.90 -20.76
N GLU A 159 5.29 -12.18 -21.31
CA GLU A 159 5.44 -13.11 -22.44
C GLU A 159 5.04 -14.53 -22.05
N ASP A 160 5.51 -15.02 -20.90
CA ASP A 160 5.10 -16.31 -20.34
C ASP A 160 3.59 -16.37 -20.11
N TYR A 161 2.99 -15.28 -19.60
CA TYR A 161 1.55 -15.20 -19.40
C TYR A 161 0.76 -15.20 -20.71
N ILE A 162 1.24 -14.52 -21.75
CA ILE A 162 0.65 -14.52 -23.09
C ILE A 162 0.70 -15.93 -23.68
N GLU A 163 1.85 -16.60 -23.62
CA GLU A 163 2.02 -17.96 -24.11
C GLU A 163 1.07 -18.91 -23.39
N ALA A 164 1.05 -18.89 -22.05
CA ALA A 164 0.18 -19.73 -21.25
C ALA A 164 -1.31 -19.47 -21.53
N SER A 165 -1.72 -18.21 -21.67
CA SER A 165 -3.12 -17.81 -21.92
C SER A 165 -3.62 -18.20 -23.31
N THR A 166 -2.71 -18.42 -24.26
CA THR A 166 -3.03 -18.74 -25.66
C THR A 166 -2.64 -20.16 -26.08
N SER A 167 -2.11 -20.95 -25.15
CA SER A 167 -1.76 -22.36 -25.36
C SER A 167 -3.01 -23.25 -25.33
N PHE A 168 -3.78 -23.26 -26.43
CA PHE A 168 -4.95 -24.11 -26.59
C PHE A 168 -4.59 -25.52 -27.07
N THR A 169 -5.35 -26.52 -26.60
CA THR A 169 -5.27 -27.89 -27.12
C THR A 169 -6.38 -28.13 -28.15
N SER A 170 -6.09 -28.89 -29.22
CA SER A 170 -7.12 -29.27 -30.20
C SER A 170 -8.33 -29.92 -29.54
N GLY A 171 -9.53 -29.45 -29.87
CA GLY A 171 -10.79 -29.87 -29.25
C GLY A 171 -11.14 -29.17 -27.94
N GLN A 172 -10.32 -28.23 -27.45
CA GLN A 172 -10.63 -27.40 -26.29
C GLN A 172 -11.70 -26.35 -26.63
N ALA A 173 -12.63 -26.11 -25.71
CA ALA A 173 -13.60 -25.02 -25.83
C ALA A 173 -12.90 -23.65 -25.71
N VAL A 174 -13.16 -22.76 -26.67
CA VAL A 174 -12.58 -21.40 -26.75
C VAL A 174 -13.66 -20.33 -26.92
N ASP A 175 -14.84 -20.52 -26.34
CA ASP A 175 -16.00 -19.64 -26.54
C ASP A 175 -15.68 -18.17 -26.19
N ASN A 176 -14.97 -17.90 -25.08
CA ASN A 176 -14.58 -16.55 -24.68
C ASN A 176 -13.67 -15.83 -25.70
N TRP A 177 -13.00 -16.57 -26.58
CA TRP A 177 -12.12 -16.05 -27.62
C TRP A 177 -12.84 -15.88 -28.97
N MET A 178 -14.08 -16.34 -29.07
CA MET A 178 -14.82 -16.46 -30.33
C MET A 178 -16.23 -15.89 -30.25
N GLU A 179 -16.74 -15.59 -29.06
CA GLU A 179 -18.13 -15.16 -28.86
C GLU A 179 -18.36 -13.79 -29.48
N THR A 180 -19.07 -13.79 -30.60
CA THR A 180 -19.89 -12.67 -31.04
C THR A 180 -21.23 -12.77 -30.31
N LYS A 181 -21.81 -11.65 -29.87
CA LYS A 181 -23.09 -11.55 -29.11
C LYS A 181 -24.32 -12.23 -29.74
N ASP A 182 -24.16 -12.93 -30.86
CA ASP A 182 -25.18 -13.72 -31.51
C ASP A 182 -25.21 -15.14 -30.92
N PHE A 183 -26.22 -15.34 -30.09
CA PHE A 183 -26.65 -16.53 -29.36
C PHE A 183 -26.79 -17.79 -30.26
N TYR A 184 -25.69 -18.35 -30.77
CA TYR A 184 -25.70 -19.59 -31.55
C TYR A 184 -25.45 -20.80 -30.66
N PHE A 185 -26.34 -21.80 -30.73
CA PHE A 185 -26.20 -23.07 -30.04
C PHE A 185 -24.96 -23.84 -30.55
N GLY A 186 -23.91 -23.92 -29.74
CA GLY A 186 -22.78 -24.84 -29.94
C GLY A 186 -21.46 -24.31 -29.37
N VAL A 187 -20.59 -25.21 -28.92
CA VAL A 187 -19.27 -24.90 -28.39
C VAL A 187 -18.28 -24.68 -29.54
N TYR A 188 -17.51 -23.59 -29.48
CA TYR A 188 -16.36 -23.36 -30.36
C TYR A 188 -15.18 -24.22 -29.91
N LEU A 189 -14.83 -25.25 -30.68
CA LEU A 189 -13.70 -26.13 -30.39
C LEU A 189 -12.49 -25.69 -31.19
N PHE A 190 -11.38 -25.46 -30.49
CA PHE A 190 -10.10 -25.05 -31.07
C PHE A 190 -9.56 -26.10 -32.06
N GLU A 191 -9.07 -25.63 -33.21
CA GLU A 191 -8.36 -26.46 -34.19
C GLU A 191 -6.91 -26.03 -34.35
N GLU A 192 -6.69 -24.74 -34.63
CA GLU A 192 -5.37 -24.15 -34.88
C GLU A 192 -5.40 -22.65 -34.57
N ALA A 193 -4.22 -22.10 -34.28
CA ALA A 193 -4.03 -20.65 -34.20
C ALA A 193 -2.64 -20.24 -34.70
N THR A 194 -2.53 -18.96 -35.05
CA THR A 194 -1.23 -18.32 -35.21
C THR A 194 -0.58 -18.07 -33.84
N ALA A 195 0.73 -17.80 -33.83
CA ALA A 195 1.35 -17.20 -32.65
C ALA A 195 0.66 -15.85 -32.34
N PRO A 196 0.51 -15.47 -31.06
CA PRO A 196 0.07 -14.13 -30.69
C PRO A 196 1.04 -13.07 -31.20
N VAL A 197 0.50 -11.93 -31.61
CA VAL A 197 1.28 -10.77 -32.04
C VAL A 197 1.05 -9.65 -31.03
N LYS A 198 2.13 -9.14 -30.44
CA LYS A 198 2.08 -7.91 -29.63
C LYS A 198 2.01 -6.72 -30.59
N GLU A 199 0.98 -5.89 -30.46
CA GLU A 199 0.65 -4.85 -31.46
C GLU A 199 0.99 -3.46 -30.94
N ARG A 200 0.55 -3.14 -29.72
CA ARG A 200 0.75 -1.83 -29.08
C ARG A 200 0.85 -2.00 -27.57
N ALA A 201 1.53 -1.09 -26.89
CA ALA A 201 1.53 -1.05 -25.44
C ALA A 201 1.28 0.37 -24.92
N TYR A 202 0.57 0.49 -23.81
CA TYR A 202 0.24 1.77 -23.18
C TYR A 202 0.58 1.74 -21.69
N PHE A 203 1.13 2.83 -21.19
CA PHE A 203 1.25 3.11 -19.77
C PHE A 203 0.20 4.14 -19.37
N SER A 204 -0.57 3.83 -18.33
CA SER A 204 -1.58 4.71 -17.76
C SER A 204 -1.28 4.97 -16.30
N SER A 205 -1.09 6.23 -15.91
CA SER A 205 -0.95 6.65 -14.50
C SER A 205 -2.13 7.50 -14.08
N LEU A 206 -2.73 7.22 -12.94
CA LEU A 206 -3.84 8.01 -12.41
C LEU A 206 -3.38 9.44 -12.14
N LYS A 207 -4.17 10.42 -12.58
CA LYS A 207 -3.85 11.84 -12.39
C LYS A 207 -3.92 12.18 -10.91
N ALA A 208 -3.06 13.11 -10.48
CA ALA A 208 -3.02 13.55 -9.08
C ALA A 208 -4.36 14.08 -8.57
N ASN A 209 -5.18 14.71 -9.42
CA ASN A 209 -6.51 15.20 -9.05
C ASN A 209 -7.59 14.11 -9.04
N ALA A 210 -7.27 12.91 -9.50
CA ALA A 210 -8.13 11.73 -9.45
C ALA A 210 -7.75 10.78 -8.32
N TYR A 211 -6.68 11.06 -7.56
CA TYR A 211 -6.35 10.33 -6.35
C TYR A 211 -7.48 10.48 -5.33
N SER A 212 -8.04 9.35 -4.90
CA SER A 212 -8.87 9.32 -3.71
C SER A 212 -8.00 9.52 -2.47
N LYS A 213 -8.62 10.02 -1.39
CA LYS A 213 -8.01 9.94 -0.05
C LYS A 213 -7.93 8.49 0.44
N TYR A 214 -8.73 7.57 -0.11
CA TYR A 214 -8.79 6.17 0.32
C TYR A 214 -8.35 5.23 -0.83
N PRO A 215 -7.34 4.37 -0.62
CA PRO A 215 -6.82 3.46 -1.64
C PRO A 215 -7.88 2.54 -2.21
N GLU A 216 -8.78 2.02 -1.37
CA GLU A 216 -9.83 1.07 -1.75
C GLU A 216 -10.90 1.65 -2.70
N ASP A 217 -11.00 2.98 -2.76
CA ASP A 217 -11.88 3.68 -3.70
C ASP A 217 -11.22 3.88 -5.08
N THR A 218 -9.93 3.54 -5.19
CA THR A 218 -9.14 3.67 -6.41
C THR A 218 -9.03 2.30 -7.10
N ASP A 219 -9.50 2.20 -8.34
CA ASP A 219 -9.46 0.96 -9.15
C ASP A 219 -8.02 0.43 -9.30
N CYS A 220 -7.13 1.28 -9.80
CA CYS A 220 -5.68 1.05 -9.80
C CYS A 220 -4.95 2.39 -9.87
N VAL A 221 -3.73 2.47 -9.35
CA VAL A 221 -2.96 3.73 -9.37
C VAL A 221 -2.27 3.94 -10.72
N ASN A 222 -1.80 2.86 -11.32
CA ASN A 222 -1.24 2.85 -12.66
C ASN A 222 -1.45 1.46 -13.29
N ARG A 223 -1.15 1.35 -14.57
CA ARG A 223 -1.12 0.08 -15.29
C ARG A 223 -0.35 0.16 -16.60
N ILE A 224 0.10 -1.00 -17.06
CA ILE A 224 0.60 -1.25 -18.40
C ILE A 224 -0.39 -2.17 -19.10
N ASP A 225 -0.85 -1.77 -20.28
CA ASP A 225 -1.74 -2.55 -21.12
C ASP A 225 -1.00 -2.96 -22.41
N MET A 226 -0.74 -4.25 -22.58
CA MET A 226 -0.15 -4.82 -23.79
C MET A 226 -1.25 -5.40 -24.69
N LEU A 227 -1.54 -4.71 -25.79
CA LEU A 227 -2.56 -5.11 -26.74
C LEU A 227 -1.98 -6.10 -27.75
N CYS A 228 -2.63 -7.26 -27.85
CA CYS A 228 -2.21 -8.37 -28.66
C CYS A 228 -3.33 -8.82 -29.61
N SER A 229 -2.94 -9.49 -30.69
CA SER A 229 -3.86 -10.16 -31.62
C SER A 229 -3.49 -11.63 -31.79
N ILE A 230 -4.48 -12.47 -32.07
CA ILE A 230 -4.29 -13.88 -32.40
C ILE A 230 -5.34 -14.29 -33.44
N SER A 231 -4.96 -15.09 -34.43
CA SER A 231 -5.89 -15.66 -35.39
C SER A 231 -6.22 -17.10 -35.01
N ILE A 232 -7.49 -17.39 -34.75
CA ILE A 232 -7.97 -18.69 -34.25
C ILE A 232 -8.93 -19.31 -35.26
N LYS A 233 -8.71 -20.58 -35.58
CA LYS A 233 -9.66 -21.42 -36.30
C LYS A 233 -10.32 -22.42 -35.35
N THR A 234 -11.60 -22.63 -35.60
CA THR A 234 -12.43 -23.55 -34.81
C THR A 234 -13.26 -24.41 -35.74
N ASN A 235 -13.83 -25.49 -35.17
CA ASN A 235 -14.77 -26.38 -35.87
C ASN A 235 -16.04 -25.69 -36.42
N LYS A 236 -16.27 -24.41 -36.11
CA LYS A 236 -17.44 -23.64 -36.54
C LYS A 236 -17.13 -22.62 -37.63
N ASN A 237 -15.85 -22.30 -37.88
CA ASN A 237 -15.47 -21.28 -38.85
C ASN A 237 -14.62 -21.88 -39.96
N GLU A 238 -15.02 -21.69 -41.22
CA GLU A 238 -14.25 -22.17 -42.39
C GLU A 238 -12.91 -21.45 -42.53
N THR A 239 -12.84 -20.18 -42.13
CA THR A 239 -11.62 -19.36 -42.11
C THR A 239 -11.27 -18.95 -40.68
N PRO A 240 -9.96 -18.86 -40.33
CA PRO A 240 -9.52 -18.29 -39.07
C PRO A 240 -10.13 -16.90 -38.83
N LYS A 241 -10.47 -16.59 -37.58
CA LYS A 241 -10.95 -15.28 -37.16
C LYS A 241 -9.96 -14.67 -36.16
N ASN A 242 -9.80 -13.35 -36.24
CA ASN A 242 -8.95 -12.64 -35.28
C ASN A 242 -9.71 -12.43 -33.97
N ALA A 243 -9.01 -12.69 -32.87
CA ALA A 243 -9.35 -12.25 -31.54
C ALA A 243 -8.29 -11.23 -31.07
N TYR A 244 -8.71 -10.26 -30.30
CA TYR A 244 -7.85 -9.22 -29.74
C TYR A 244 -7.90 -9.32 -28.23
N PHE A 245 -6.79 -9.11 -27.54
CA PHE A 245 -6.77 -9.16 -26.09
C PHE A 245 -5.73 -8.23 -25.50
N ALA A 246 -6.01 -7.73 -24.30
CA ALA A 246 -5.09 -6.93 -23.51
C ALA A 246 -4.57 -7.76 -22.35
N VAL A 247 -3.25 -7.81 -22.18
CA VAL A 247 -2.61 -8.28 -20.95
C VAL A 247 -2.24 -7.05 -20.13
N THR A 248 -2.82 -6.94 -18.94
CA THR A 248 -2.74 -5.74 -18.11
C THR A 248 -2.02 -6.04 -16.79
N ALA A 249 -0.88 -5.38 -16.58
CA ALA A 249 -0.23 -5.29 -15.28
C ALA A 249 -0.76 -4.05 -14.55
N LYS A 250 -1.26 -4.20 -13.32
CA LYS A 250 -1.79 -3.09 -12.50
C LYS A 250 -0.88 -2.80 -11.33
N ASN A 251 -1.03 -1.60 -10.75
CA ASN A 251 -0.43 -1.24 -9.46
C ASN A 251 1.09 -1.52 -9.42
N ILE A 252 1.77 -1.05 -10.46
CA ILE A 252 3.21 -1.18 -10.65
C ILE A 252 3.93 -0.27 -9.66
N VAL A 253 4.81 -0.86 -8.87
CA VAL A 253 5.52 -0.23 -7.76
C VAL A 253 7.01 -0.32 -7.99
N HIS A 254 7.72 0.77 -7.69
CA HIS A 254 9.17 0.80 -7.61
C HIS A 254 9.59 0.79 -6.14
N TYR A 255 10.40 -0.19 -5.76
CA TYR A 255 10.90 -0.35 -4.39
C TYR A 255 12.22 0.40 -4.19
N PRO A 256 12.58 0.77 -2.94
CA PRO A 256 13.84 1.46 -2.64
C PRO A 256 15.11 0.69 -3.06
N ASP A 257 15.04 -0.63 -3.19
CA ASP A 257 16.14 -1.46 -3.67
C ASP A 257 16.31 -1.47 -5.19
N GLY A 258 15.47 -0.74 -5.93
CA GLY A 258 15.46 -0.63 -7.38
C GLY A 258 14.64 -1.70 -8.09
N THR A 259 14.00 -2.62 -7.35
CA THR A 259 13.15 -3.65 -7.95
C THR A 259 11.75 -3.15 -8.27
N LEU A 260 11.05 -3.86 -9.16
CA LEU A 260 9.66 -3.60 -9.50
C LEU A 260 8.74 -4.68 -8.96
N GLY A 261 7.56 -4.27 -8.49
CA GLY A 261 6.42 -5.13 -8.23
C GLY A 261 5.22 -4.71 -9.08
N TRP A 262 4.29 -5.63 -9.33
CA TRP A 262 3.01 -5.37 -9.97
C TRP A 262 1.99 -6.45 -9.58
N GLY A 263 0.71 -6.12 -9.70
CA GLY A 263 -0.35 -7.09 -9.55
C GLY A 263 -1.74 -6.48 -9.45
N VAL A 264 -2.74 -7.29 -9.76
CA VAL A 264 -4.15 -6.88 -9.83
C VAL A 264 -4.65 -6.43 -8.47
N THR A 265 -4.25 -7.11 -7.39
CA THR A 265 -4.62 -6.77 -6.00
C THR A 265 -3.41 -6.45 -5.13
N ASP A 266 -2.29 -7.13 -5.35
CA ASP A 266 -1.08 -7.02 -4.54
C ASP A 266 0.14 -6.92 -5.47
N PRO A 267 0.97 -5.86 -5.38
CA PRO A 267 2.20 -5.73 -6.16
C PRO A 267 3.21 -6.87 -6.00
N ALA A 268 3.11 -7.68 -4.93
CA ALA A 268 3.95 -8.86 -4.74
C ALA A 268 3.44 -10.10 -5.49
N ALA A 269 2.23 -10.05 -6.08
CA ALA A 269 1.64 -11.19 -6.79
C ALA A 269 2.28 -11.44 -8.15
N LEU A 270 2.82 -10.39 -8.78
CA LEU A 270 3.43 -10.43 -10.11
C LEU A 270 2.47 -11.00 -11.17
N ASP A 271 1.18 -10.70 -11.03
CA ASP A 271 0.11 -11.25 -11.86
C ASP A 271 -0.47 -10.25 -12.87
N PHE A 272 -1.19 -10.78 -13.85
CA PHE A 272 -1.79 -10.03 -14.94
C PHE A 272 -3.29 -10.29 -15.03
N GLU A 273 -4.02 -9.29 -15.55
CA GLU A 273 -5.40 -9.45 -15.99
C GLU A 273 -5.45 -9.60 -17.51
N ILE A 274 -6.39 -10.41 -18.03
CA ILE A 274 -6.65 -10.52 -19.46
C ILE A 274 -8.05 -10.04 -19.82
N ASN A 275 -8.14 -9.14 -20.80
CA ASN A 275 -9.39 -8.65 -21.35
C ASN A 275 -9.47 -8.99 -22.84
N ILE A 276 -10.48 -9.76 -23.24
CA ILE A 276 -10.64 -10.25 -24.62
C ILE A 276 -11.73 -9.44 -25.34
N ASP A 277 -11.48 -9.10 -26.60
CA ASP A 277 -12.41 -8.45 -27.53
C ASP A 277 -12.38 -9.16 -28.89
N THR A 278 -13.54 -9.67 -29.32
CA THR A 278 -13.69 -10.43 -30.58
C THR A 278 -14.10 -9.54 -31.76
N THR A 279 -14.24 -8.22 -31.55
CA THR A 279 -14.76 -7.29 -32.54
C THR A 279 -13.65 -6.57 -33.31
N SER A 280 -12.74 -5.89 -32.62
CA SER A 280 -11.63 -5.13 -33.23
C SER A 280 -10.61 -4.67 -32.20
N MET A 281 -9.37 -4.45 -32.64
CA MET A 281 -8.33 -3.80 -31.84
C MET A 281 -8.76 -2.41 -31.34
N ALA A 282 -9.46 -1.64 -32.18
CA ALA A 282 -9.94 -0.31 -31.81
C ALA A 282 -10.98 -0.35 -30.67
N SER A 283 -11.83 -1.38 -30.62
CA SER A 283 -12.79 -1.58 -29.53
C SER A 283 -12.07 -1.93 -28.22
N LEU A 284 -11.07 -2.81 -28.29
CA LEU A 284 -10.23 -3.17 -27.16
C LEU A 284 -9.47 -1.94 -26.60
N GLU A 285 -8.84 -1.15 -27.49
CA GLU A 285 -8.15 0.09 -27.14
C GLU A 285 -9.14 1.13 -26.56
N ASN A 286 -10.34 1.24 -27.12
CA ASN A 286 -11.33 2.18 -26.59
C ASN A 286 -11.78 1.79 -25.17
N THR A 287 -12.06 0.51 -24.96
CA THR A 287 -12.54 -0.04 -23.69
C THR A 287 -11.47 0.09 -22.61
N ASN A 288 -10.25 -0.36 -22.90
CA ASN A 288 -9.19 -0.39 -21.91
C ASN A 288 -8.52 0.98 -21.76
N ILE A 289 -8.19 1.66 -22.87
CA ILE A 289 -7.28 2.81 -22.86
C ILE A 289 -8.03 4.15 -22.98
N THR A 290 -8.79 4.34 -24.06
CA THR A 290 -9.35 5.67 -24.39
C THR A 290 -10.40 6.12 -23.39
N SER A 291 -11.27 5.21 -22.95
CA SER A 291 -12.32 5.50 -21.96
C SER A 291 -11.77 6.01 -20.62
N LYS A 292 -10.52 5.64 -20.27
CA LYS A 292 -9.87 5.96 -18.99
C LYS A 292 -9.09 7.27 -19.01
N LYS A 293 -8.89 7.91 -20.18
CA LYS A 293 -8.13 9.18 -20.31
C LYS A 293 -8.68 10.36 -19.50
N ALA A 294 -9.94 10.28 -19.05
CA ALA A 294 -10.51 11.28 -18.15
C ALA A 294 -9.73 11.34 -16.83
N ASP A 295 -9.43 10.18 -16.26
CA ASP A 295 -8.82 10.07 -14.92
C ASP A 295 -7.33 9.73 -14.98
N TYR A 296 -6.84 9.20 -16.10
CA TYR A 296 -5.45 8.77 -16.27
C TYR A 296 -4.68 9.64 -17.29
N ASN A 297 -3.41 9.86 -17.02
CA ASN A 297 -2.43 10.24 -18.04
C ASN A 297 -2.02 8.97 -18.77
N VAL A 298 -2.13 8.98 -20.11
CA VAL A 298 -1.91 7.79 -20.94
C VAL A 298 -0.85 8.09 -21.97
N THR A 299 0.15 7.22 -22.04
CA THR A 299 1.27 7.29 -22.99
C THR A 299 1.40 5.96 -23.73
N GLU A 300 1.54 6.01 -25.05
CA GLU A 300 1.92 4.83 -25.84
C GLU A 300 3.41 4.56 -25.66
N VAL A 301 3.77 3.31 -25.35
CA VAL A 301 5.11 2.89 -24.90
C VAL A 301 5.58 1.62 -25.64
N THR A 302 5.06 1.41 -26.84
CA THR A 302 5.32 0.24 -27.68
C THR A 302 6.82 -0.06 -27.84
N ASP A 303 7.65 0.95 -28.10
CA ASP A 303 9.10 0.78 -28.34
C ASP A 303 9.88 0.28 -27.11
N ILE A 304 9.28 0.33 -25.92
CA ILE A 304 9.92 -0.07 -24.65
C ILE A 304 9.51 -1.50 -24.26
N LEU A 305 8.29 -1.91 -24.63
CA LEU A 305 7.64 -3.11 -24.09
C LEU A 305 7.46 -4.24 -25.11
N LEU A 306 7.66 -3.99 -26.40
CA LEU A 306 7.44 -4.97 -27.47
C LEU A 306 8.75 -5.41 -28.11
#